data_AF-A0A328UI88-F1
#
_entry.id   AF-A0A328UI88-F1
#
_cell.length_a   1.000
_cell.length_b   1.000
_cell.length_c   1.000
_cell.angle_alpha   90.00
_cell.angle_beta   90.00
_cell.angle_gamma   90.00
#
_symmetry.space_group_name_H-M   'P 1'
#
loop_
_entity.id
_entity.type
_entity.pdbx_description
1 polymer ?
#
loop_
_entity_poly.entity_id
_entity_poly.type
_entity_poly.pdbx_seq_one_letter_code
_entity_poly.pdbx_strand_id
1 'polypeptide(L)'
;MSLNKLTLTKILKCRESIEYFYYVEGEWKDAFQEQQSYFVKYDRDMTWCPDSIAVIPFLGNFLPISWVFDAEIVINEVDEDFLYSIDEIKSGYQEMYPAIDFKGSLSIKRKVKNSVIKGLNKSLLFFSGGVDATASLISTLNEEPMLVTLLGSDIFFHNIDGWNNVKDAVKQTAEKFSLPYSFIKTSFRSVINYNFLNERVAKPNHENWWHGFQHGIAIITHSAPLAYLEGIKQIYIASTDSIKGNEVYTCASFPTIDNNVRFCGCKVLHEGFENSRADKVRKICSFSKRTGISFF
;
A
#
# COMPACT_ATOMS: atom_id res chain seq x y z
N MET A 1 -4.29 25.67 -21.76
CA MET A 1 -4.41 24.25 -21.40
C MET A 1 -5.34 24.16 -20.21
N SER A 2 -6.29 23.22 -20.20
CA SER A 2 -7.10 22.97 -19.01
C SER A 2 -6.18 22.43 -17.91
N LEU A 3 -6.42 22.84 -16.67
CA LEU A 3 -5.67 22.36 -15.52
C LEU A 3 -6.02 20.88 -15.28
N ASN A 4 -5.02 19.99 -15.25
CA ASN A 4 -5.22 18.60 -14.84
C ASN A 4 -5.65 18.57 -13.37
N LYS A 5 -6.83 18.02 -13.10
CA LYS A 5 -7.42 18.06 -11.76
C LYS A 5 -8.24 16.81 -11.47
N LEU A 6 -8.16 16.33 -10.23
CA LEU A 6 -9.03 15.27 -9.70
C LEU A 6 -9.65 15.78 -8.40
N THR A 7 -10.97 15.75 -8.32
CA THR A 7 -11.70 16.25 -7.15
C THR A 7 -12.44 15.10 -6.49
N LEU A 8 -12.06 14.77 -5.25
CA LEU A 8 -12.80 13.84 -4.40
C LEU A 8 -14.03 14.55 -3.83
N THR A 9 -15.21 14.16 -4.28
CA THR A 9 -16.47 14.82 -3.89
C THR A 9 -17.10 14.19 -2.65
N LYS A 10 -16.93 12.89 -2.46
CA LYS A 10 -17.53 12.18 -1.32
C LYS A 10 -16.74 10.91 -0.97
N ILE A 11 -16.59 10.68 0.33
CA ILE A 11 -16.25 9.37 0.91
C ILE A 11 -17.52 8.84 1.58
N LEU A 12 -17.96 7.65 1.20
CA LEU A 12 -19.10 6.98 1.82
C LEU A 12 -18.59 5.76 2.60
N LYS A 13 -18.85 5.74 3.91
CA LYS A 13 -18.48 4.64 4.80
C LYS A 13 -19.75 3.88 5.18
N CYS A 14 -19.81 2.60 4.85
CA CYS A 14 -20.98 1.76 5.05
C CYS A 14 -20.56 0.42 5.65
N ARG A 15 -20.66 0.27 6.98
CA ARG A 15 -20.18 -0.93 7.69
C ARG A 15 -18.75 -1.25 7.26
N GLU A 16 -18.56 -2.35 6.57
CA GLU A 16 -17.28 -2.88 6.12
C GLU A 16 -16.69 -2.20 4.88
N SER A 17 -17.36 -1.22 4.26
CA SER A 17 -16.86 -0.58 3.03
C SER A 17 -16.59 0.92 3.16
N ILE A 18 -15.61 1.37 2.36
CA ILE A 18 -15.32 2.77 2.04
C ILE A 18 -15.42 2.90 0.52
N GLU A 19 -16.27 3.80 0.04
CA GLU A 19 -16.49 4.09 -1.38
C GLU A 19 -16.12 5.54 -1.68
N TYR A 20 -15.43 5.74 -2.81
CA TYR A 20 -14.93 7.06 -3.23
C TYR A 20 -15.66 7.53 -4.47
N PHE A 21 -16.22 8.74 -4.39
CA PHE A 21 -16.83 9.44 -5.51
C PHE A 21 -15.95 10.63 -5.87
N TYR A 22 -15.52 10.68 -7.12
CA TYR A 22 -14.62 11.69 -7.62
C TYR A 22 -14.86 11.90 -9.10
N TYR A 23 -14.34 13.00 -9.64
CA TYR A 23 -14.30 13.23 -11.08
C TYR A 23 -12.92 13.77 -11.47
N VAL A 24 -12.55 13.53 -12.72
CA VAL A 24 -11.26 13.89 -13.30
C VAL A 24 -11.49 14.90 -14.42
N GLU A 25 -10.63 15.90 -14.51
CA GLU A 25 -10.62 16.99 -15.49
C GLU A 25 -9.23 17.13 -16.12
N GLY A 26 -9.16 17.60 -17.36
CA GLY A 26 -7.90 17.80 -18.07
C GLY A 26 -7.53 16.65 -19.00
N GLU A 27 -6.32 16.71 -19.53
CA GLU A 27 -5.79 15.81 -20.57
C GLU A 27 -5.41 14.43 -20.03
N TRP A 28 -5.19 14.32 -18.73
CA TRP A 28 -4.81 13.08 -18.06
C TRP A 28 -5.99 12.12 -17.75
N LYS A 29 -7.22 12.45 -18.15
CA LYS A 29 -8.41 11.59 -17.94
C LYS A 29 -8.22 10.17 -18.48
N ASP A 30 -7.46 10.00 -19.55
CA ASP A 30 -7.19 8.70 -20.16
C ASP A 30 -6.42 7.73 -19.25
N ALA A 31 -5.82 8.23 -18.16
CA ALA A 31 -5.20 7.42 -17.12
C ALA A 31 -6.23 6.67 -16.24
N PHE A 32 -7.52 6.97 -16.36
CA PHE A 32 -8.58 6.47 -15.49
C PHE A 32 -9.63 5.65 -16.25
N GLN A 33 -10.29 4.75 -15.54
CA GLN A 33 -11.44 3.99 -16.03
C GLN A 33 -12.72 4.60 -15.46
N GLU A 34 -13.31 5.59 -16.15
CA GLU A 34 -14.46 6.39 -15.64
C GLU A 34 -15.69 5.55 -15.26
N GLN A 35 -15.85 4.35 -15.83
CA GLN A 35 -17.00 3.47 -15.55
C GLN A 35 -16.81 2.58 -14.31
N GLN A 36 -15.62 2.58 -13.69
CA GLN A 36 -15.30 1.68 -12.59
C GLN A 36 -15.40 2.40 -11.24
N SER A 37 -16.12 1.78 -10.30
CA SER A 37 -16.25 2.32 -8.95
C SER A 37 -15.00 2.01 -8.11
N TYR A 38 -14.50 3.01 -7.38
CA TYR A 38 -13.44 2.79 -6.40
C TYR A 38 -14.03 2.51 -5.01
N PHE A 39 -13.79 1.30 -4.50
CA PHE A 39 -14.11 0.93 -3.13
C PHE A 39 -12.96 0.17 -2.46
N VAL A 40 -12.98 0.17 -1.13
CA VAL A 40 -12.21 -0.72 -0.26
C VAL A 40 -13.17 -1.37 0.74
N LYS A 41 -13.06 -2.68 0.92
CA LYS A 41 -13.80 -3.47 1.90
C LYS A 41 -12.83 -4.07 2.90
N TYR A 42 -13.20 -3.96 4.16
CA TYR A 42 -12.48 -4.46 5.32
C TYR A 42 -13.33 -5.52 6.02
N ASP A 43 -12.76 -6.23 6.99
CA ASP A 43 -13.46 -7.18 7.85
C ASP A 43 -13.85 -6.57 9.21
N ARG A 44 -13.93 -5.24 9.28
CA ARG A 44 -14.29 -4.44 10.45
C ARG A 44 -15.21 -3.30 10.03
N ASP A 45 -15.97 -2.78 10.98
CA ASP A 45 -16.83 -1.62 10.75
C ASP A 45 -15.98 -0.33 10.59
N MET A 46 -16.10 0.30 9.43
CA MET A 46 -15.44 1.53 9.00
C MET A 46 -16.30 2.78 9.25
N THR A 47 -17.53 2.65 9.75
CA THR A 47 -18.48 3.76 9.93
C THR A 47 -17.86 4.92 10.73
N TRP A 48 -17.05 4.60 11.74
CA TRP A 48 -16.40 5.57 12.63
C TRP A 48 -14.98 5.97 12.22
N CYS A 49 -14.47 5.45 11.10
CA CYS A 49 -13.18 5.87 10.57
C CYS A 49 -13.25 7.35 10.14
N PRO A 50 -12.37 8.25 10.64
CA PRO A 50 -12.35 9.65 10.21
C PRO A 50 -12.13 9.77 8.70
N ASP A 51 -12.73 10.76 8.03
CA ASP A 51 -12.51 10.97 6.59
C ASP A 51 -11.03 11.25 6.29
N SER A 52 -10.35 11.95 7.20
CA SER A 52 -8.90 12.20 7.13
C SER A 52 -8.03 10.93 7.11
N ILE A 53 -8.55 9.79 7.58
CA ILE A 53 -7.90 8.47 7.50
C ILE A 53 -8.44 7.68 6.31
N ALA A 54 -9.77 7.69 6.14
CA ALA A 54 -10.43 6.99 5.05
C ALA A 54 -9.96 7.46 3.66
N VAL A 55 -9.46 8.69 3.52
CA VAL A 55 -8.92 9.21 2.25
C VAL A 55 -7.55 8.64 1.86
N ILE A 56 -6.81 8.05 2.81
CA ILE A 56 -5.39 7.68 2.60
C ILE A 56 -5.22 6.60 1.53
N PRO A 57 -6.03 5.52 1.45
CA PRO A 57 -5.96 4.56 0.34
C PRO A 57 -6.18 5.23 -1.02
N PHE A 58 -7.09 6.21 -1.09
CA PHE A 58 -7.37 6.96 -2.30
C PHE A 58 -6.16 7.78 -2.77
N LEU A 59 -5.55 8.51 -1.84
CA LEU A 59 -4.34 9.29 -2.12
C LEU A 59 -3.16 8.41 -2.51
N GLY A 60 -2.92 7.31 -1.79
CA GLY A 60 -1.85 6.38 -2.10
C GLY A 60 -1.96 5.79 -3.51
N ASN A 61 -3.18 5.67 -4.05
CA ASN A 61 -3.40 5.18 -5.41
C ASN A 61 -3.17 6.26 -6.49
N PHE A 62 -3.54 7.51 -6.21
CA PHE A 62 -3.60 8.57 -7.23
C PHE A 62 -2.49 9.62 -7.16
N LEU A 63 -1.78 9.74 -6.04
CA LEU A 63 -0.65 10.65 -5.90
C LEU A 63 0.44 10.40 -6.98
N PRO A 64 0.91 9.16 -7.22
CA PRO A 64 1.91 8.91 -8.27
C PRO A 64 1.45 9.34 -9.66
N ILE A 65 0.16 9.12 -10.00
CA ILE A 65 -0.42 9.57 -11.27
C ILE A 65 -0.41 11.11 -11.32
N SER A 66 -0.86 11.78 -10.27
CA SER A 66 -0.93 13.25 -10.25
C SER A 66 0.44 13.89 -10.41
N TRP A 67 1.50 13.29 -9.85
CA TRP A 67 2.84 13.84 -9.93
C TRP A 67 3.40 13.82 -11.34
N VAL A 68 3.23 12.72 -12.08
CA VAL A 68 3.77 12.58 -13.45
C VAL A 68 2.95 13.34 -14.51
N PHE A 69 1.69 13.68 -14.22
CA PHE A 69 0.82 14.44 -15.11
C PHE A 69 0.66 15.91 -14.72
N ASP A 70 1.41 16.40 -13.73
CA ASP A 70 1.28 17.76 -13.19
C ASP A 70 -0.20 18.10 -12.87
N ALA A 71 -0.84 17.23 -12.10
CA ALA A 71 -2.25 17.35 -11.74
C ALA A 71 -2.44 17.82 -10.30
N GLU A 72 -3.53 18.55 -10.06
CA GLU A 72 -4.00 18.91 -8.73
C GLU A 72 -5.00 17.86 -8.23
N ILE A 73 -4.75 17.28 -7.05
CA ILE A 73 -5.74 16.51 -6.31
C ILE A 73 -6.42 17.43 -5.29
N VAL A 74 -7.75 17.50 -5.30
CA VAL A 74 -8.54 18.28 -4.34
C VAL A 74 -9.32 17.36 -3.42
N ILE A 75 -9.09 17.50 -2.11
CA ILE A 75 -9.78 16.73 -1.06
C ILE A 75 -10.25 17.64 0.08
N ASN A 76 -11.16 17.13 0.91
CA ASN A 76 -11.64 17.86 2.08
C ASN A 76 -10.61 17.85 3.22
N GLU A 77 -10.26 16.67 3.71
CA GLU A 77 -9.35 16.52 4.84
C GLU A 77 -8.42 15.33 4.70
N VAL A 78 -7.27 15.41 5.37
CA VAL A 78 -6.24 14.36 5.40
C VAL A 78 -5.52 14.36 6.75
N ASP A 79 -5.04 13.18 7.12
CA ASP A 79 -4.17 13.01 8.28
C ASP A 79 -2.89 13.84 8.17
N GLU A 80 -2.51 14.47 9.28
CA GLU A 80 -1.32 15.30 9.39
C GLU A 80 -0.03 14.52 9.10
N ASP A 81 0.12 13.31 9.65
CA ASP A 81 1.36 12.55 9.47
C ASP A 81 1.49 12.07 8.01
N PHE A 82 0.37 11.66 7.39
CA PHE A 82 0.37 11.32 5.97
C PHE A 82 0.72 12.53 5.10
N LEU A 83 0.07 13.67 5.35
CA LEU A 83 0.34 14.89 4.60
C LEU A 83 1.83 15.26 4.64
N TYR A 84 2.48 15.18 5.80
CA TYR A 84 3.91 15.47 5.92
C TYR A 84 4.82 14.43 5.26
N SER A 85 4.38 13.16 5.17
CA SER A 85 5.16 12.14 4.47
C SER A 85 5.13 12.26 2.94
N ILE A 86 4.16 12.97 2.36
CA ILE A 86 3.97 13.03 0.90
C ILE A 86 5.22 13.52 0.17
N ASP A 87 5.89 14.56 0.69
CA ASP A 87 7.09 15.12 0.05
C ASP A 87 8.28 14.16 0.12
N GLU A 88 8.45 13.44 1.23
CA GLU A 88 9.50 12.43 1.40
C GLU A 88 9.27 11.23 0.46
N ILE A 89 8.02 10.77 0.36
CA ILE A 89 7.62 9.72 -0.59
C ILE A 89 7.91 10.17 -2.03
N LYS A 90 7.47 11.38 -2.41
CA LYS A 90 7.67 11.95 -3.75
C LYS A 90 9.17 12.09 -4.07
N SER A 91 9.98 12.47 -3.09
CA SER A 91 11.44 12.54 -3.22
C SER A 91 12.05 11.18 -3.57
N GLY A 92 11.57 10.09 -2.95
CA GLY A 92 12.00 8.73 -3.30
C GLY A 92 11.72 8.36 -4.76
N TYR A 93 10.59 8.81 -5.34
CA TYR A 93 10.31 8.64 -6.77
C TYR A 93 11.20 9.52 -7.66
N GLN A 94 11.51 10.75 -7.24
CA GLN A 94 12.42 11.64 -7.97
C GLN A 94 13.85 11.10 -8.01
N GLU A 95 14.33 10.50 -6.92
CA GLU A 95 15.62 9.81 -6.87
C GLU A 95 15.66 8.60 -7.80
N MET A 96 14.55 7.84 -7.84
CA MET A 96 14.41 6.65 -8.68
C MET A 96 14.31 6.99 -10.18
N TYR A 97 13.64 8.08 -10.52
CA TYR A 97 13.41 8.51 -11.90
C TYR A 97 13.85 9.97 -12.12
N PRO A 98 15.16 10.25 -12.12
CA PRO A 98 15.69 11.63 -12.20
C PRO A 98 15.37 12.33 -13.54
N ALA A 99 14.96 11.59 -14.56
CA ALA A 99 14.55 12.13 -15.86
C ALA A 99 13.06 12.52 -15.94
N ILE A 100 12.25 12.19 -14.93
CA ILE A 100 10.83 12.53 -14.88
C ILE A 100 10.63 13.74 -13.98
N ASP A 101 9.91 14.74 -14.46
CA ASP A 101 9.48 15.85 -13.61
C ASP A 101 8.24 15.45 -12.78
N PHE A 102 8.40 15.22 -11.48
CA PHE A 102 7.28 15.01 -10.56
C PHE A 102 6.75 16.35 -10.03
N LYS A 103 5.66 16.88 -10.61
CA LYS A 103 5.16 18.25 -10.33
C LYS A 103 3.89 18.32 -9.47
N GLY A 104 2.92 17.44 -9.72
CA GLY A 104 1.55 17.50 -9.16
C GLY A 104 1.41 17.87 -7.69
N SER A 105 0.25 18.45 -7.35
CA SER A 105 -0.03 19.12 -6.08
C SER A 105 -1.28 18.56 -5.38
N LEU A 106 -1.37 18.80 -4.07
CA LEU A 106 -2.50 18.40 -3.23
C LEU A 106 -3.12 19.64 -2.56
N SER A 107 -4.37 19.94 -2.90
CA SER A 107 -5.17 20.99 -2.27
C SER A 107 -6.11 20.40 -1.23
N ILE A 108 -5.95 20.81 0.03
CA ILE A 108 -6.73 20.32 1.17
C ILE A 108 -7.50 21.47 1.83
N LYS A 109 -8.71 21.21 2.35
CA LYS A 109 -9.42 22.19 3.18
C LYS A 109 -8.99 22.15 4.63
N ARG A 110 -8.70 20.95 5.15
CA ARG A 110 -8.36 20.74 6.56
C ARG A 110 -7.30 19.67 6.74
N LYS A 111 -6.27 19.98 7.53
CA LYS A 111 -5.33 19.01 8.08
C LYS A 111 -5.84 18.53 9.44
N VAL A 112 -5.83 17.23 9.70
CA VAL A 112 -6.35 16.63 10.94
C VAL A 112 -5.26 15.79 11.60
N LYS A 113 -4.95 16.05 12.87
CA LYS A 113 -4.05 15.19 13.63
C LYS A 113 -4.81 13.99 14.16
N ASN A 114 -4.57 12.82 13.59
CA ASN A 114 -5.05 11.57 14.15
C ASN A 114 -3.93 10.89 14.95
N SER A 115 -4.33 10.05 15.88
CA SER A 115 -3.44 9.12 16.56
C SER A 115 -4.19 7.83 16.76
N VAL A 116 -3.54 6.69 16.51
CA VAL A 116 -4.11 5.40 16.92
C VAL A 116 -4.41 5.39 18.41
N ILE A 117 -5.32 4.51 18.82
CA ILE A 117 -5.75 4.36 20.21
C ILE A 117 -4.54 4.09 21.10
N LYS A 118 -4.30 4.97 22.09
CA LYS A 118 -3.15 4.88 23.01
C LYS A 118 -3.19 3.58 23.81
N GLY A 119 -2.03 2.95 23.98
CA GLY A 119 -1.85 1.73 24.79
C GLY A 119 -1.90 0.42 23.98
N LEU A 120 -2.43 0.46 22.76
CA LEU A 120 -2.31 -0.62 21.79
C LEU A 120 -1.11 -0.27 20.90
N ASN A 121 0.03 -0.90 21.16
CA ASN A 121 1.25 -0.76 20.33
C ASN A 121 1.38 -1.99 19.42
N LYS A 122 0.32 -2.28 18.66
CA LYS A 122 0.28 -3.46 17.80
C LYS A 122 1.09 -3.24 16.53
N SER A 123 1.50 -4.33 15.89
CA SER A 123 2.13 -4.31 14.57
C SER A 123 1.27 -5.01 13.51
N LEU A 124 1.55 -4.72 12.25
CA LEU A 124 0.90 -5.31 11.08
C LEU A 124 1.97 -5.75 10.09
N LEU A 125 1.80 -6.90 9.47
CA LEU A 125 2.65 -7.37 8.37
C LEU A 125 1.78 -7.65 7.15
N PHE A 126 2.11 -7.02 6.02
CA PHE A 126 1.56 -7.47 4.74
C PHE A 126 2.11 -8.85 4.42
N PHE A 127 1.21 -9.84 4.36
CA PHE A 127 1.57 -11.24 4.32
C PHE A 127 0.86 -11.97 3.18
N SER A 128 1.62 -12.71 2.38
CA SER A 128 1.12 -13.49 1.23
C SER A 128 1.48 -14.98 1.31
N GLY A 129 2.25 -15.41 2.31
CA GLY A 129 2.79 -16.77 2.41
C GLY A 129 4.01 -17.04 1.53
N GLY A 130 4.44 -16.08 0.70
CA GLY A 130 5.69 -16.20 -0.06
C GLY A 130 6.93 -16.19 0.83
N VAL A 131 8.10 -16.51 0.25
CA VAL A 131 9.39 -16.54 0.97
C VAL A 131 9.73 -15.19 1.61
N ASP A 132 9.49 -14.06 0.93
CA ASP A 132 9.82 -12.74 1.47
C ASP A 132 8.92 -12.37 2.66
N ALA A 133 7.61 -12.59 2.51
CA ALA A 133 6.63 -12.41 3.58
C ALA A 133 6.92 -13.33 4.78
N THR A 134 7.28 -14.59 4.52
CA THR A 134 7.63 -15.57 5.56
C THR A 134 8.91 -15.21 6.30
N ALA A 135 9.95 -14.76 5.57
CA ALA A 135 11.19 -14.32 6.20
C ALA A 135 10.98 -13.05 7.05
N SER A 136 10.09 -12.16 6.62
CA SER A 136 9.70 -10.95 7.35
C SER A 136 8.88 -11.31 8.60
N LEU A 137 7.94 -12.26 8.49
CA LEU A 137 7.20 -12.78 9.64
C LEU A 137 8.15 -13.35 10.69
N ILE A 138 9.18 -14.09 10.28
CA ILE A 138 10.18 -14.61 11.23
C ILE A 138 10.96 -13.47 11.92
N SER A 139 11.23 -12.34 11.25
CA SER A 139 11.85 -11.16 11.91
C SER A 139 10.95 -10.58 12.99
N THR A 140 9.66 -10.48 12.70
CA THR A 140 8.73 -9.65 13.45
C THR A 140 7.82 -10.46 14.36
N LEU A 141 8.00 -11.78 14.43
CA LEU A 141 7.11 -12.70 15.15
C LEU A 141 6.93 -12.35 16.63
N ASN A 142 7.96 -11.80 17.27
CA ASN A 142 7.95 -11.35 18.67
C ASN A 142 7.02 -10.15 18.91
N GLU A 143 6.64 -9.42 17.88
CA GLU A 143 5.68 -8.32 17.95
C GLU A 143 4.24 -8.77 17.70
N GLU A 144 4.03 -10.07 17.46
CA GLU A 144 2.73 -10.69 17.21
C GLU A 144 1.91 -9.94 16.13
N PRO A 145 2.47 -9.73 14.92
CA PRO A 145 1.87 -8.85 13.93
C PRO A 145 0.54 -9.40 13.42
N MET A 146 -0.41 -8.50 13.17
CA MET A 146 -1.59 -8.82 12.37
C MET A 146 -1.17 -9.11 10.92
N LEU A 147 -1.48 -10.29 10.42
CA LEU A 147 -1.23 -10.67 9.04
C LEU A 147 -2.31 -10.09 8.13
N VAL A 148 -1.94 -9.24 7.17
CA VAL A 148 -2.90 -8.58 6.28
C VAL A 148 -2.61 -8.90 4.82
N THR A 149 -3.66 -9.27 4.09
CA THR A 149 -3.58 -9.57 2.66
C THR A 149 -4.66 -8.82 1.87
N LEU A 150 -4.28 -8.32 0.70
CA LEU A 150 -5.19 -7.62 -0.22
C LEU A 150 -5.68 -8.54 -1.34
N LEU A 151 -7.01 -8.61 -1.51
CA LEU A 151 -7.65 -9.07 -2.73
C LEU A 151 -7.89 -7.86 -3.64
N GLY A 152 -7.46 -7.96 -4.90
CA GLY A 152 -7.49 -6.86 -5.88
C GLY A 152 -6.14 -6.19 -6.12
N SER A 153 -5.08 -6.60 -5.41
CA SER A 153 -3.68 -6.28 -5.76
C SER A 153 -3.14 -7.29 -6.79
N ASP A 154 -2.35 -8.28 -6.37
CA ASP A 154 -1.75 -9.30 -7.23
C ASP A 154 -2.75 -10.39 -7.64
N ILE A 155 -3.81 -10.58 -6.85
CA ILE A 155 -4.91 -11.50 -7.14
C ILE A 155 -6.14 -10.70 -7.57
N PHE A 156 -6.54 -10.85 -8.82
CA PHE A 156 -7.75 -10.23 -9.36
C PHE A 156 -9.03 -10.90 -8.85
N PHE A 157 -10.15 -10.16 -8.84
CA PHE A 157 -11.42 -10.63 -8.30
C PHE A 157 -11.99 -11.89 -8.96
N HIS A 158 -11.65 -12.12 -10.23
CA HIS A 158 -12.10 -13.30 -10.97
C HIS A 158 -11.24 -14.56 -10.66
N ASN A 159 -10.09 -14.40 -10.01
CA ASN A 159 -9.23 -15.52 -9.61
C ASN A 159 -9.61 -16.04 -8.22
N ILE A 160 -10.79 -16.68 -8.14
CA ILE A 160 -11.37 -17.17 -6.89
C ILE A 160 -10.48 -18.25 -6.27
N ASP A 161 -9.95 -19.18 -7.07
CA ASP A 161 -9.12 -20.28 -6.59
C ASP A 161 -7.78 -19.77 -6.04
N GLY A 162 -7.12 -18.86 -6.77
CA GLY A 162 -5.90 -18.21 -6.30
C GLY A 162 -6.13 -17.44 -4.99
N TRP A 163 -7.27 -16.76 -4.86
CA TRP A 163 -7.63 -16.09 -3.61
C TRP A 163 -7.83 -17.07 -2.46
N ASN A 164 -8.58 -18.16 -2.67
CA ASN A 164 -8.83 -19.16 -1.64
C ASN A 164 -7.52 -19.80 -1.16
N ASN A 165 -6.60 -20.13 -2.08
CA ASN A 165 -5.29 -20.70 -1.74
C ASN A 165 -4.48 -19.76 -0.83
N VAL A 166 -4.40 -18.47 -1.17
CA VAL A 166 -3.68 -17.50 -0.34
C VAL A 166 -4.40 -17.28 0.99
N LYS A 167 -5.73 -17.14 0.97
CA LYS A 167 -6.53 -16.95 2.17
C LYS A 167 -6.36 -18.10 3.17
N ASP A 168 -6.36 -19.34 2.68
CA ASP A 168 -6.20 -20.53 3.52
C ASP A 168 -4.77 -20.66 4.05
N ALA A 169 -3.75 -20.37 3.23
CA ALA A 169 -2.36 -20.36 3.67
C ALA A 169 -2.09 -19.30 4.76
N VAL A 170 -2.67 -18.10 4.62
CA VAL A 170 -2.59 -17.02 5.61
C VAL A 170 -3.26 -17.47 6.92
N LYS A 171 -4.47 -18.04 6.84
CA LYS A 171 -5.18 -18.54 8.03
C LYS A 171 -4.42 -19.65 8.75
N GLN A 172 -3.93 -20.65 8.03
CA GLN A 172 -3.14 -21.74 8.62
C GLN A 172 -1.86 -21.22 9.29
N THR A 173 -1.21 -20.22 8.68
CA THR A 173 -0.04 -19.56 9.27
C THR A 173 -0.43 -18.80 10.53
N ALA A 174 -1.52 -18.03 10.49
CA ALA A 174 -2.02 -17.28 11.63
C ALA A 174 -2.38 -18.21 12.80
N GLU A 175 -3.10 -19.31 12.54
CA GLU A 175 -3.45 -20.33 13.54
C GLU A 175 -2.19 -20.98 14.15
N LYS A 176 -1.23 -21.35 13.31
CA LYS A 176 0.05 -21.96 13.72
C LYS A 176 0.86 -21.09 14.68
N PHE A 177 0.80 -19.77 14.51
CA PHE A 177 1.51 -18.81 15.36
C PHE A 177 0.62 -18.06 16.34
N SER A 178 -0.67 -18.41 16.43
CA SER A 178 -1.68 -17.70 17.24
C SER A 178 -1.75 -16.18 16.94
N LEU A 179 -1.60 -15.80 15.67
CA LEU A 179 -1.59 -14.41 15.23
C LEU A 179 -2.97 -13.95 14.75
N PRO A 180 -3.31 -12.66 14.91
CA PRO A 180 -4.47 -12.08 14.26
C PRO A 180 -4.23 -11.96 12.74
N TYR A 181 -5.31 -11.95 11.97
CA TYR A 181 -5.26 -11.69 10.53
C TYR A 181 -6.45 -10.85 10.07
N SER A 182 -6.30 -10.19 8.92
CA SER A 182 -7.37 -9.45 8.24
C SER A 182 -7.20 -9.53 6.71
N PHE A 183 -8.31 -9.45 6.00
CA PHE A 183 -8.34 -9.42 4.55
C PHE A 183 -9.01 -8.14 4.06
N ILE A 184 -8.35 -7.45 3.13
CA ILE A 184 -8.87 -6.24 2.50
C ILE A 184 -9.23 -6.57 1.05
N LYS A 185 -10.42 -6.19 0.59
CA LYS A 185 -10.81 -6.30 -0.82
C LYS A 185 -10.95 -4.91 -1.44
N THR A 186 -10.24 -4.61 -2.52
CA THR A 186 -10.20 -3.26 -3.09
C THR A 186 -10.22 -3.25 -4.61
N SER A 187 -10.90 -2.27 -5.21
CA SER A 187 -10.94 -2.07 -6.67
C SER A 187 -9.93 -1.03 -7.17
N PHE A 188 -8.95 -0.63 -6.36
CA PHE A 188 -7.99 0.43 -6.67
C PHE A 188 -7.23 0.24 -8.00
N ARG A 189 -6.99 -1.00 -8.44
CA ARG A 189 -6.41 -1.30 -9.75
C ARG A 189 -7.42 -1.15 -10.90
N SER A 190 -8.68 -1.50 -10.67
CA SER A 190 -9.74 -1.49 -11.69
C SER A 190 -10.08 -0.09 -12.17
N VAL A 191 -9.85 0.94 -11.36
CA VAL A 191 -10.12 2.34 -11.71
C VAL A 191 -9.00 3.01 -12.50
N ILE A 192 -7.91 2.28 -12.78
CA ILE A 192 -6.73 2.78 -13.47
C ILE A 192 -6.64 2.19 -14.88
N ASN A 193 -6.34 3.03 -15.87
CA ASN A 193 -6.01 2.59 -17.22
C ASN A 193 -4.53 2.26 -17.34
N TYR A 194 -4.15 1.04 -16.97
CA TYR A 194 -2.76 0.57 -17.05
C TYR A 194 -2.19 0.61 -18.45
N ASN A 195 -2.99 0.39 -19.50
CA ASN A 195 -2.48 0.45 -20.87
C ASN A 195 -1.98 1.85 -21.19
N PHE A 196 -2.79 2.88 -20.91
CA PHE A 196 -2.38 4.26 -21.10
C PHE A 196 -1.15 4.63 -20.27
N LEU A 197 -1.15 4.31 -18.98
CA LEU A 197 -0.03 4.63 -18.08
C LEU A 197 1.27 3.90 -18.44
N ASN A 198 1.17 2.65 -18.89
CA ASN A 198 2.31 1.90 -19.37
C ASN A 198 2.89 2.51 -20.64
N GLU A 199 2.08 2.80 -21.65
CA GLU A 199 2.59 3.39 -22.90
C GLU A 199 3.13 4.81 -22.70
N ARG A 200 2.41 5.64 -21.92
CA ARG A 200 2.71 7.06 -21.78
C ARG A 200 3.86 7.35 -20.83
N VAL A 201 4.02 6.55 -19.78
CA VAL A 201 4.97 6.84 -18.68
C VAL A 201 5.91 5.68 -18.44
N ALA A 202 5.40 4.47 -18.14
CA ALA A 202 6.27 3.42 -17.60
C ALA A 202 7.25 2.83 -18.63
N LYS A 203 6.79 2.48 -19.84
CA LYS A 203 7.63 1.89 -20.90
C LYS A 203 8.77 2.80 -21.36
N PRO A 204 8.56 4.13 -21.57
CA PRO A 204 9.66 5.06 -21.81
C PRO A 204 10.74 5.07 -20.72
N ASN A 205 10.41 4.60 -19.51
CA ASN A 205 11.31 4.49 -18.36
C ASN A 205 11.68 3.03 -18.04
N HIS A 206 11.58 2.14 -19.03
CA HIS A 206 11.93 0.72 -18.94
C HIS A 206 11.19 -0.07 -17.85
N GLU A 207 9.95 0.32 -17.58
CA GLU A 207 9.15 -0.23 -16.51
C GLU A 207 7.69 -0.50 -16.89
N ASN A 208 6.96 -1.09 -15.93
CA ASN A 208 5.52 -1.14 -15.92
C ASN A 208 4.96 -0.32 -14.74
N TRP A 209 3.77 0.25 -14.92
CA TRP A 209 3.16 1.17 -13.95
C TRP A 209 2.94 0.54 -12.58
N TRP A 210 2.55 -0.74 -12.55
CA TRP A 210 2.33 -1.46 -11.29
C TRP A 210 3.62 -1.56 -10.48
N HIS A 211 4.67 -2.15 -11.05
CA HIS A 211 5.95 -2.34 -10.38
C HIS A 211 6.69 -1.02 -10.13
N GLY A 212 6.84 -0.17 -11.14
CA GLY A 212 7.68 1.03 -11.06
C GLY A 212 7.04 2.21 -10.33
N PHE A 213 5.71 2.35 -10.36
CA PHE A 213 5.05 3.59 -9.93
C PHE A 213 4.00 3.45 -8.84
N GLN A 214 3.36 2.29 -8.67
CA GLN A 214 2.12 2.20 -7.88
C GLN A 214 2.17 1.29 -6.65
N HIS A 215 2.65 0.05 -6.79
CA HIS A 215 2.21 -1.04 -5.89
C HIS A 215 2.55 -0.81 -4.41
N GLY A 216 3.76 -0.35 -4.06
CA GLY A 216 4.20 -0.18 -2.67
C GLY A 216 3.29 0.75 -1.87
N ILE A 217 3.31 2.04 -2.20
CA ILE A 217 2.44 3.04 -1.56
C ILE A 217 0.95 2.68 -1.63
N ALA A 218 0.48 2.16 -2.76
CA ALA A 218 -0.91 1.79 -2.90
C ALA A 218 -1.27 0.67 -1.91
N ILE A 219 -0.49 -0.40 -1.80
CA ILE A 219 -0.74 -1.49 -0.84
C ILE A 219 -0.66 -0.98 0.60
N ILE A 220 0.40 -0.24 0.95
CA ILE A 220 0.65 0.24 2.32
C ILE A 220 -0.51 1.09 2.81
N THR A 221 -0.96 2.05 2.01
CA THR A 221 -2.01 3.02 2.40
C THR A 221 -3.38 2.37 2.65
N HIS A 222 -3.67 1.18 2.09
CA HIS A 222 -4.90 0.45 2.41
C HIS A 222 -4.97 0.00 3.87
N SER A 223 -3.83 -0.10 4.57
CA SER A 223 -3.82 -0.41 6.00
C SER A 223 -4.19 0.76 6.91
N ALA A 224 -4.24 2.01 6.41
CA ALA A 224 -4.44 3.17 7.27
C ALA A 224 -5.75 3.14 8.10
N PRO A 225 -6.93 2.78 7.52
CA PRO A 225 -8.14 2.58 8.32
C PRO A 225 -8.01 1.48 9.38
N LEU A 226 -7.39 0.34 9.05
CA LEU A 226 -7.12 -0.71 10.03
C LEU A 226 -6.18 -0.23 11.12
N ALA A 227 -5.12 0.50 10.76
CA ALA A 227 -4.14 0.99 11.71
C ALA A 227 -4.76 1.91 12.76
N TYR A 228 -5.61 2.82 12.31
CA TYR A 228 -6.37 3.72 13.19
C TYR A 228 -7.29 2.96 14.14
N LEU A 229 -8.08 2.01 13.62
CA LEU A 229 -9.09 1.29 14.40
C LEU A 229 -8.48 0.29 15.39
N GLU A 230 -7.42 -0.41 14.98
CA GLU A 230 -6.87 -1.54 15.75
C GLU A 230 -5.71 -1.14 16.66
N GLY A 231 -5.22 0.09 16.59
CA GLY A 231 -4.06 0.51 17.38
C GLY A 231 -2.72 0.07 16.78
N ILE A 232 -2.57 0.04 15.45
CA ILE A 232 -1.31 -0.36 14.82
C ILE A 232 -0.33 0.81 14.82
N LYS A 233 0.87 0.60 15.36
CA LYS A 233 1.96 1.59 15.40
C LYS A 233 3.09 1.31 14.42
N GLN A 234 3.24 0.06 14.02
CA GLN A 234 4.30 -0.37 13.13
C GLN A 234 3.72 -1.27 12.04
N ILE A 235 4.00 -0.94 10.78
CA ILE A 235 3.61 -1.72 9.62
C ILE A 235 4.87 -2.22 8.93
N TYR A 236 4.84 -3.49 8.52
CA TYR A 236 5.90 -4.14 7.78
C TYR A 236 5.41 -4.49 6.38
N ILE A 237 6.19 -4.13 5.37
CA ILE A 237 6.07 -4.64 4.01
C ILE A 237 7.35 -5.39 3.67
N ALA A 238 7.22 -6.62 3.18
CA ALA A 238 8.37 -7.47 2.92
C ALA A 238 9.15 -6.98 1.69
N SER A 239 10.46 -6.89 1.81
CA SER A 239 11.32 -6.61 0.67
C SER A 239 11.31 -7.78 -0.31
N THR A 240 11.04 -7.52 -1.59
CA THR A 240 11.30 -8.52 -2.64
C THR A 240 12.77 -8.52 -3.03
N ASP A 241 13.37 -7.34 -3.18
CA ASP A 241 14.77 -7.18 -3.56
C ASP A 241 15.71 -7.09 -2.34
N SER A 242 16.98 -6.76 -2.57
CA SER A 242 17.98 -6.55 -1.54
C SER A 242 19.08 -5.58 -1.96
N ILE A 243 19.67 -4.88 -0.99
CA ILE A 243 20.86 -4.02 -1.19
C ILE A 243 22.08 -4.76 -1.74
N LYS A 244 22.07 -6.10 -1.70
CA LYS A 244 23.13 -6.97 -2.24
C LYS A 244 22.97 -7.24 -3.74
N GLY A 245 21.91 -6.73 -4.37
CA GLY A 245 21.74 -6.75 -5.82
C GLY A 245 22.73 -5.82 -6.51
N ASN A 246 23.05 -6.11 -7.78
CA ASN A 246 24.08 -5.39 -8.54
C ASN A 246 23.52 -4.34 -9.51
N GLU A 247 22.21 -4.10 -9.55
CA GLU A 247 21.57 -3.24 -10.56
C GLU A 247 20.84 -2.03 -9.94
N VAL A 248 20.78 -0.94 -10.70
CA VAL A 248 19.91 0.21 -10.40
C VAL A 248 18.47 -0.29 -10.45
N TYR A 249 17.85 -0.44 -9.30
CA TYR A 249 16.54 -1.07 -9.15
C TYR A 249 15.45 0.00 -9.07
N THR A 250 14.61 0.06 -10.10
CA THR A 250 13.38 0.88 -10.09
C THR A 250 12.21 0.05 -9.59
N CYS A 251 11.64 0.42 -8.45
CA CYS A 251 10.53 -0.29 -7.84
C CYS A 251 9.77 0.62 -6.86
N ALA A 252 8.47 0.78 -7.05
CA ALA A 252 7.61 1.59 -6.18
C ALA A 252 7.52 1.10 -4.73
N SER A 253 8.06 -0.09 -4.43
CA SER A 253 8.26 -0.59 -3.08
C SER A 253 9.77 -0.67 -2.80
N PHE A 254 10.34 0.47 -2.43
CA PHE A 254 11.74 0.61 -2.09
C PHE A 254 11.89 1.35 -0.75
N PRO A 255 12.93 1.13 0.05
CA PRO A 255 13.09 1.77 1.35
C PRO A 255 13.00 3.31 1.33
N THR A 256 13.48 3.99 0.28
CA THR A 256 13.40 5.47 0.16
C THR A 256 11.97 5.98 -0.09
N ILE A 257 11.02 5.09 -0.36
CA ILE A 257 9.60 5.41 -0.52
C ILE A 257 8.81 4.83 0.66
N ASP A 258 8.87 3.51 0.84
CA ASP A 258 8.03 2.79 1.81
C ASP A 258 8.31 3.21 3.24
N ASN A 259 9.60 3.39 3.59
CA ASN A 259 9.96 3.81 4.94
C ASN A 259 9.54 5.23 5.24
N ASN A 260 9.15 6.04 4.26
CA ASN A 260 8.67 7.39 4.49
C ASN A 260 7.16 7.46 4.70
N VAL A 261 6.40 6.41 4.37
CA VAL A 261 4.95 6.39 4.56
C VAL A 261 4.59 6.46 6.06
N ARG A 262 3.78 7.45 6.44
CA ARG A 262 3.30 7.68 7.82
C ARG A 262 1.82 7.99 7.82
N PHE A 263 1.12 7.62 8.87
CA PHE A 263 -0.27 8.08 9.12
C PHE A 263 -0.68 7.76 10.55
N CYS A 264 -1.52 8.59 11.16
CA CYS A 264 -2.10 8.39 12.51
C CYS A 264 -1.10 7.99 13.61
N GLY A 265 0.15 8.47 13.52
CA GLY A 265 1.25 8.12 14.40
C GLY A 265 1.78 6.70 14.25
N CYS A 266 1.49 6.04 13.12
CA CYS A 266 2.05 4.77 12.67
C CYS A 266 3.24 5.00 11.74
N LYS A 267 4.20 4.08 11.77
CA LYS A 267 5.36 4.03 10.87
C LYS A 267 5.34 2.77 10.03
N VAL A 268 6.00 2.84 8.88
CA VAL A 268 6.16 1.74 7.94
C VAL A 268 7.65 1.41 7.84
N LEU A 269 7.96 0.12 7.80
CA LEU A 269 9.30 -0.42 7.58
C LEU A 269 9.27 -1.44 6.43
N HIS A 270 10.17 -1.23 5.48
CA HIS A 270 10.48 -2.14 4.39
C HIS A 270 11.42 -3.23 4.89
N GLU A 271 10.85 -4.37 5.26
CA GLU A 271 11.50 -5.39 6.07
C GLU A 271 12.38 -6.32 5.24
N GLY A 272 13.61 -6.55 5.72
CA GLY A 272 14.53 -7.54 5.18
C GLY A 272 15.25 -7.14 3.89
N PHE A 273 15.36 -5.84 3.59
CA PHE A 273 16.10 -5.32 2.42
C PHE A 273 17.60 -5.64 2.44
N GLU A 274 18.17 -5.91 3.61
CA GLU A 274 19.55 -6.36 3.78
C GLU A 274 19.78 -7.83 3.38
N ASN A 275 18.69 -8.60 3.18
CA ASN A 275 18.75 -10.04 2.94
C ASN A 275 18.54 -10.37 1.46
N SER A 276 19.49 -11.09 0.86
CA SER A 276 19.25 -11.70 -0.46
C SER A 276 18.17 -12.77 -0.38
N ARG A 277 17.63 -13.19 -1.53
CA ARG A 277 16.70 -14.33 -1.60
C ARG A 277 17.25 -15.58 -0.90
N ALA A 278 18.54 -15.87 -1.08
CA ALA A 278 19.20 -17.00 -0.44
C ALA A 278 19.27 -16.83 1.09
N ASP A 279 19.53 -15.62 1.59
CA ASP A 279 19.52 -15.33 3.04
C ASP A 279 18.13 -15.53 3.64
N LYS A 280 17.08 -15.07 2.95
CA LYS A 280 15.68 -15.27 3.35
C LYS A 280 15.33 -16.76 3.44
N VAL A 281 15.69 -17.57 2.44
CA VAL A 281 15.50 -19.03 2.48
C VAL A 281 16.28 -19.67 3.63
N ARG A 282 17.56 -19.31 3.84
CA ARG A 282 18.36 -19.82 4.96
C ARG A 282 17.72 -19.51 6.30
N LYS A 283 17.17 -18.31 6.47
CA LYS A 283 16.46 -17.89 7.68
C LYS A 283 15.25 -18.78 7.95
N ILE A 284 14.43 -19.04 6.94
CA ILE A 284 13.27 -19.94 7.05
C ILE A 284 13.71 -21.35 7.44
N CYS A 285 14.67 -21.92 6.71
CA CYS A 285 15.18 -23.27 7.01
C CYS A 285 15.77 -23.37 8.42
N SER A 286 16.49 -22.34 8.87
CA SER A 286 17.10 -22.31 10.21
C SER A 286 16.04 -22.19 11.30
N PHE A 287 14.99 -21.39 11.07
CA PHE A 287 13.84 -21.31 11.96
C PHE A 287 13.16 -22.67 12.07
N SER A 288 12.82 -23.31 10.95
CA SER A 288 12.16 -24.62 10.93
C SER A 288 12.97 -25.72 11.62
N LYS A 289 14.30 -25.75 11.43
CA LYS A 289 15.17 -26.70 12.14
C LYS A 289 15.19 -26.47 13.65
N ARG A 290 15.09 -25.21 14.09
CA ARG A 290 15.14 -24.86 15.53
C ARG A 290 13.82 -25.10 16.24
N THR A 291 12.69 -24.86 15.57
CA THR A 291 11.35 -24.90 16.20
C THR A 291 10.55 -26.16 15.85
N GLY A 292 10.97 -26.91 14.83
CA GLY A 292 10.19 -28.02 14.27
C GLY A 292 9.01 -27.57 13.40
N ILE A 293 8.84 -26.27 13.17
CA ILE A 293 7.71 -25.71 12.43
C ILE A 293 8.05 -25.56 10.94
N SER A 294 7.31 -26.22 10.05
CA SER A 294 7.43 -26.02 8.59
C SER A 294 6.47 -24.95 8.08
N PHE A 295 6.87 -24.22 7.03
CA PHE A 295 6.05 -23.25 6.30
C PHE A 295 5.61 -23.77 4.92
N PHE A 296 6.34 -24.75 4.38
CA PHE A 296 6.14 -25.37 3.07
C PHE A 296 6.09 -26.89 3.21
#